data_AF-A0A924NL28-F1
#
_entry.id   AF-A0A924NL28-F1
#
_cell.length_a   1.000
_cell.length_b   1.000
_cell.length_c   1.000
_cell.angle_alpha   90.00
_cell.angle_beta   90.00
_cell.angle_gamma   90.00
#
_symmetry.space_group_name_H-M   'P 1'
#
loop_
_entity.id
_entity.type
_entity.pdbx_description
1 polymer ?
#
loop_
_entity_poly.entity_id
_entity_poly.type
_entity_poly.pdbx_seq_one_letter_code
_entity_poly.pdbx_strand_id
1 'polypeptide(L)'
;VADGVPRLRVVPATIDLAGAEIELVSLVARESRLQRAIAAYCEGPGADVDYVMVDCPPSLGLLTVNAMVATDEVLIPIQCEYYALEGLGQLLRTIDMVKAHLNPTLAVSTILLTMYDARTRLADQVADEVRGHFGDVVLTTSIPRSVRVSEAPGYGQSVVTYDPGSRGAMAYVDAAREIAVRGAAVDAVPVEAGPGEAARVDGVPIDAVPVVPTAGPVPTDGQP
;
A
#
# COMPACT_ATOMS: atom_id res chain seq x y z
N VAL A 1 -15.96 0.92 17.99
CA VAL A 1 -16.09 2.17 17.19
C VAL A 1 -14.90 3.03 17.55
N ALA A 2 -14.20 3.59 16.56
CA ALA A 2 -13.08 4.49 16.82
C ALA A 2 -13.60 5.79 17.45
N ASP A 3 -12.90 6.27 18.49
CA ASP A 3 -13.32 7.47 19.20
C ASP A 3 -13.38 8.66 18.24
N GLY A 4 -14.51 9.38 18.28
CA GLY A 4 -14.76 10.55 17.42
C GLY A 4 -15.22 10.24 15.98
N VAL A 5 -15.28 8.98 15.55
CA VAL A 5 -15.72 8.60 14.19
C VAL A 5 -16.77 7.47 14.25
N PRO A 6 -18.08 7.79 14.34
CA PRO A 6 -19.14 6.83 14.66
C PRO A 6 -19.25 5.61 13.73
N ARG A 7 -18.88 5.76 12.46
CA ARG A 7 -18.96 4.71 11.43
C ARG A 7 -17.65 3.96 11.19
N LEU A 8 -16.60 4.29 11.94
CA LEU A 8 -15.32 3.61 11.84
C LEU A 8 -15.21 2.57 12.96
N ARG A 9 -14.94 1.32 12.59
CA ARG A 9 -14.58 0.25 13.51
C ARG A 9 -13.14 -0.14 13.24
N VAL A 10 -12.36 -0.36 14.30
CA VAL A 10 -10.92 -0.64 14.19
C VAL A 10 -10.62 -1.89 14.99
N VAL A 11 -9.88 -2.80 14.38
CA VAL A 11 -9.19 -3.90 15.06
C VAL A 11 -7.73 -3.45 15.21
N PRO A 12 -7.28 -3.07 16.42
CA PRO A 12 -5.93 -2.54 16.59
C PRO A 12 -4.89 -3.66 16.44
N ALA A 13 -3.74 -3.31 15.86
CA ALA A 13 -2.55 -4.16 15.90
C ALA A 13 -1.83 -3.99 17.25
N THR A 14 -1.31 -5.09 17.80
CA THR A 14 -0.39 -5.08 18.95
C THR A 14 0.98 -5.57 18.50
N ILE A 15 1.99 -5.46 19.38
CA ILE A 15 3.32 -6.02 19.12
C ILE A 15 3.27 -7.54 18.87
N ASP A 16 2.25 -8.22 19.40
CA ASP A 16 2.04 -9.67 19.22
C ASP A 16 1.75 -10.04 17.77
N LEU A 17 1.28 -9.10 16.93
CA LEU A 17 1.06 -9.34 15.51
C LEU A 17 2.36 -9.73 14.78
N ALA A 18 3.52 -9.26 15.25
CA ALA A 18 4.82 -9.71 14.73
C ALA A 18 5.10 -11.20 15.04
N GLY A 19 4.64 -11.70 16.19
CA GLY A 19 4.72 -13.11 16.55
C GLY A 19 3.76 -13.99 15.74
N ALA A 20 2.60 -13.45 15.36
CA ALA A 20 1.60 -14.16 14.58
C ALA A 20 2.14 -14.67 13.23
N GLU A 21 3.08 -13.95 12.61
CA GLU A 21 3.72 -14.39 11.36
C GLU A 21 4.45 -15.73 11.52
N ILE A 22 5.13 -15.94 12.66
CA ILE A 22 5.83 -17.18 12.98
C ILE A 22 4.82 -18.30 13.28
N GLU A 23 3.79 -18.00 14.07
CA GLU A 23 2.76 -18.98 14.45
C GLU A 23 2.00 -19.51 13.23
N LEU A 24 1.67 -18.62 12.29
CA LEU A 24 0.95 -18.94 11.06
C LEU A 24 1.67 -20.00 10.21
N VAL A 25 3.00 -20.09 10.24
CA VAL A 25 3.78 -21.07 9.46
C VAL A 25 3.33 -22.51 9.70
N SER A 26 2.98 -22.82 10.95
CA SER A 26 2.57 -24.16 11.38
C SER A 26 1.12 -24.51 11.05
N LEU A 27 0.32 -23.53 10.63
CA LEU A 27 -1.12 -23.71 10.42
C LEU A 27 -1.45 -24.18 9.01
N VAL A 28 -2.50 -24.99 8.90
CA VAL A 28 -3.06 -25.40 7.61
C VAL A 28 -3.83 -24.22 7.00
N ALA A 29 -3.64 -24.00 5.70
CA ALA A 29 -4.24 -22.89 4.95
C ALA A 29 -4.04 -21.54 5.66
N ARG A 30 -2.79 -21.31 6.09
CA ARG A 30 -2.32 -20.14 6.83
C ARG A 30 -2.44 -18.84 6.04
N GLU A 31 -2.45 -18.92 4.72
CA GLU A 31 -2.60 -17.79 3.80
C GLU A 31 -4.05 -17.24 3.78
N SER A 32 -5.05 -18.04 4.17
CA SER A 32 -6.47 -17.66 4.15
C SER A 32 -7.05 -17.43 5.55
N ARG A 33 -6.21 -17.20 6.56
CA ARG A 33 -6.67 -17.07 7.95
C ARG A 33 -7.43 -15.76 8.15
N LEU A 34 -6.88 -14.66 7.63
CA LEU A 34 -7.54 -13.35 7.70
C LEU A 34 -8.86 -13.35 6.91
N GLN A 35 -8.88 -13.93 5.71
CA GLN A 35 -10.08 -14.04 4.88
C GLN A 35 -11.24 -14.72 5.63
N ARG A 36 -10.98 -15.86 6.28
CA ARG A 36 -12.00 -16.57 7.08
C ARG A 36 -12.48 -15.76 8.27
N ALA A 37 -11.58 -15.04 8.95
CA ALA A 37 -11.93 -14.21 10.09
C ALA A 37 -12.81 -13.02 9.68
N ILE A 38 -12.48 -12.36 8.56
CA ILE A 38 -13.29 -11.26 7.99
C ILE A 38 -14.65 -11.79 7.55
N ALA A 39 -14.71 -12.90 6.82
CA ALA A 39 -15.97 -13.52 6.40
C ALA A 39 -16.89 -13.81 7.60
N ALA A 40 -16.38 -14.48 8.64
CA ALA A 40 -17.15 -14.78 9.84
C ALA A 40 -17.62 -13.52 10.59
N TYR A 41 -16.82 -12.44 10.58
CA TYR A 41 -17.21 -11.15 11.15
C TYR A 41 -18.35 -10.52 10.36
N CYS A 42 -18.23 -10.46 9.04
CA CYS A 42 -19.22 -9.89 8.12
C CYS A 42 -20.53 -10.69 8.11
N GLU A 43 -20.51 -12.00 8.32
CA GLU A 43 -21.73 -12.82 8.47
C GLU A 43 -22.48 -12.56 9.79
N GLY A 44 -21.83 -11.97 10.79
CA GLY A 44 -22.41 -11.74 12.11
C GLY A 44 -22.43 -10.26 12.51
N PRO A 45 -21.59 -9.84 13.48
CA PRO A 45 -21.64 -8.49 14.03
C PRO A 45 -21.22 -7.38 13.05
N GLY A 46 -20.58 -7.75 11.94
CA GLY A 46 -20.13 -6.86 10.87
C GLY A 46 -21.04 -6.81 9.64
N ALA A 47 -22.26 -7.35 9.71
CA ALA A 47 -23.15 -7.43 8.55
C ALA A 47 -23.55 -6.08 7.95
N ASP A 48 -23.34 -4.98 8.68
CA ASP A 48 -23.61 -3.61 8.25
C ASP A 48 -22.35 -2.85 7.76
N VAL A 49 -21.23 -3.55 7.58
CA VAL A 49 -19.98 -2.93 7.11
C VAL A 49 -19.95 -2.86 5.59
N ASP A 50 -19.85 -1.64 5.05
CA ASP A 50 -19.76 -1.40 3.61
C ASP A 50 -18.36 -1.66 3.05
N TYR A 51 -17.31 -1.39 3.83
CA TYR A 51 -15.92 -1.49 3.41
C TYR A 51 -15.03 -2.08 4.51
N VAL A 52 -14.11 -2.95 4.13
CA VAL A 52 -13.04 -3.45 5.00
C VAL A 52 -11.70 -2.98 4.45
N MET A 53 -10.95 -2.22 5.24
CA MET A 53 -9.60 -1.78 4.90
C MET A 53 -8.59 -2.56 5.73
N VAL A 54 -7.55 -3.08 5.08
CA VAL A 54 -6.44 -3.78 5.74
C VAL A 54 -5.16 -2.98 5.50
N ASP A 55 -4.57 -2.47 6.58
CA ASP A 55 -3.27 -1.78 6.53
C ASP A 55 -2.15 -2.81 6.66
N CYS A 56 -1.29 -2.89 5.65
CA CYS A 56 -0.27 -3.92 5.53
C CYS A 56 1.06 -3.47 6.16
N PRO A 57 1.83 -4.39 6.77
CA PRO A 57 3.21 -4.08 7.14
C PRO A 57 4.07 -3.85 5.88
N PRO A 58 5.22 -3.16 6.01
CA PRO A 58 6.10 -2.86 4.87
C PRO A 58 6.82 -4.10 4.29
N SER A 59 6.70 -5.27 4.94
CA SER A 59 7.27 -6.53 4.48
C SER A 59 6.32 -7.29 3.56
N LEU A 60 6.85 -8.01 2.57
CA LEU A 60 6.07 -8.91 1.71
C LEU A 60 5.98 -10.32 2.31
N GLY A 61 5.66 -10.38 3.60
CA GLY A 61 5.57 -11.61 4.39
C GLY A 61 4.17 -12.25 4.41
N LEU A 62 3.96 -13.19 5.32
CA LEU A 62 2.72 -13.98 5.39
C LEU A 62 1.52 -13.14 5.84
N LEU A 63 1.75 -12.06 6.60
CA LEU A 63 0.71 -11.10 6.97
C LEU A 63 0.20 -10.35 5.73
N THR A 64 1.10 -9.89 4.87
CA THR A 64 0.76 -9.19 3.63
C THR A 64 0.10 -10.12 2.62
N VAL A 65 0.54 -11.38 2.52
CA VAL A 65 -0.16 -12.40 1.74
C VAL A 65 -1.58 -12.65 2.27
N ASN A 66 -1.76 -12.75 3.60
CA ASN A 66 -3.09 -12.89 4.19
C ASN A 66 -4.01 -11.70 3.86
N ALA A 67 -3.48 -10.48 3.87
CA ALA A 67 -4.21 -9.29 3.46
C ALA A 67 -4.68 -9.42 2.02
N MET A 68 -3.76 -9.71 1.09
CA MET A 68 -4.08 -9.85 -0.34
C MET A 68 -5.03 -11.01 -0.65
N VAL A 69 -5.02 -12.09 0.14
CA VAL A 69 -5.99 -13.20 0.00
C VAL A 69 -7.37 -12.83 0.56
N ALA A 70 -7.43 -11.87 1.48
CA ALA A 70 -8.65 -11.46 2.16
C ALA A 70 -9.37 -10.28 1.51
N THR A 71 -8.75 -9.60 0.53
CA THR A 71 -9.30 -8.40 -0.12
C THR A 71 -9.57 -8.63 -1.60
N ASP A 72 -10.51 -7.87 -2.16
CA ASP A 72 -10.79 -7.86 -3.60
C ASP A 72 -9.83 -6.93 -4.36
N GLU A 73 -9.39 -5.87 -3.69
CA GLU A 73 -8.61 -4.79 -4.31
C GLU A 73 -7.38 -4.41 -3.49
N VAL A 74 -6.37 -3.87 -4.17
CA VAL A 74 -5.14 -3.31 -3.59
C VAL A 74 -5.02 -1.84 -3.97
N LEU A 75 -4.86 -0.98 -2.95
CA LEU A 75 -4.44 0.42 -3.10
C LEU A 75 -2.95 0.52 -2.82
N ILE A 76 -2.20 1.11 -3.75
CA ILE A 76 -0.73 1.26 -3.64
C ILE A 76 -0.37 2.73 -3.44
N PRO A 77 0.10 3.14 -2.24
CA PRO A 77 0.71 4.45 -2.06
C PRO A 77 2.15 4.42 -2.60
N ILE A 78 2.47 5.34 -3.51
CA ILE A 78 3.81 5.47 -4.11
C ILE A 78 4.39 6.81 -3.71
N GLN A 79 5.58 6.82 -3.13
CA GLN A 79 6.30 8.07 -2.86
C GLN A 79 6.98 8.55 -4.14
N CYS A 80 6.86 9.83 -4.50
CA CYS A 80 7.51 10.36 -5.71
C CYS A 80 9.02 10.63 -5.50
N GLU A 81 9.79 9.58 -5.19
CA GLU A 81 11.23 9.62 -4.91
C GLU A 81 12.00 8.56 -5.72
N TYR A 82 13.34 8.58 -5.67
CA TYR A 82 14.22 7.83 -6.59
C TYR A 82 14.00 6.30 -6.58
N TYR A 83 13.67 5.71 -5.42
CA TYR A 83 13.49 4.26 -5.27
C TYR A 83 12.06 3.77 -5.45
N ALA A 84 11.14 4.66 -5.84
CA ALA A 84 9.71 4.36 -5.90
C ALA A 84 9.35 3.25 -6.89
N LEU A 85 10.02 3.27 -8.05
CA LEU A 85 9.69 2.40 -9.18
C LEU A 85 10.26 0.99 -9.00
N GLU A 86 11.43 0.86 -8.37
CA GLU A 86 12.05 -0.44 -8.09
C GLU A 86 11.19 -1.26 -7.12
N GLY A 87 10.77 -0.66 -6.01
CA GLY A 87 9.91 -1.31 -5.02
C GLY A 87 8.53 -1.67 -5.58
N LEU A 88 7.98 -0.84 -6.47
CA LEU A 88 6.71 -1.10 -7.15
C LEU A 88 6.77 -2.37 -8.00
N GLY A 89 7.83 -2.57 -8.77
CA GLY A 89 7.99 -3.77 -9.59
C GLY A 89 8.02 -5.06 -8.76
N GLN A 90 8.66 -5.03 -7.59
CA GLN A 90 8.66 -6.18 -6.68
C GLN A 90 7.27 -6.45 -6.08
N LEU A 91 6.55 -5.40 -5.68
CA LEU A 91 5.19 -5.53 -5.16
C LEU A 91 4.25 -6.16 -6.20
N LEU A 92 4.29 -5.68 -7.45
CA LEU A 92 3.44 -6.19 -8.53
C LEU A 92 3.68 -7.66 -8.81
N ARG A 93 4.95 -8.11 -8.85
CA ARG A 93 5.27 -9.54 -8.99
C ARG A 93 4.66 -10.38 -7.86
N THR A 94 4.68 -9.88 -6.63
CA THR A 94 4.04 -10.57 -5.50
C THR A 94 2.53 -10.61 -5.66
N ILE A 95 1.90 -9.51 -6.05
CA ILE A 95 0.45 -9.44 -6.31
C ILE A 95 0.07 -10.44 -7.40
N ASP A 96 0.82 -10.51 -8.51
CA ASP A 96 0.55 -11.46 -9.60
C ASP A 96 0.67 -12.92 -9.14
N MET A 97 1.67 -13.23 -8.30
CA MET A 97 1.80 -14.56 -7.71
C MET A 97 0.61 -14.91 -6.81
N VAL A 98 0.18 -13.99 -5.95
CA VAL A 98 -0.99 -14.20 -5.09
C VAL A 98 -2.25 -14.37 -5.94
N LYS A 99 -2.41 -13.53 -6.97
CA LYS A 99 -3.55 -13.60 -7.88
C LYS A 99 -3.64 -14.94 -8.59
N ALA A 100 -2.52 -15.42 -9.12
CA ALA A 100 -2.47 -16.67 -9.88
C ALA A 100 -2.74 -17.93 -9.02
N HIS A 101 -2.36 -17.91 -7.74
CA HIS A 101 -2.35 -19.14 -6.93
C HIS A 101 -3.34 -19.14 -5.75
N LEU A 102 -3.74 -17.98 -5.25
CA LEU A 102 -4.47 -17.85 -3.99
C LEU A 102 -5.75 -17.02 -4.11
N ASN A 103 -5.73 -15.92 -4.87
CA ASN A 103 -6.87 -15.01 -5.01
C ASN A 103 -7.05 -14.48 -6.45
N PRO A 104 -7.70 -15.24 -7.35
CA PRO A 104 -7.86 -14.85 -8.75
C PRO A 104 -8.62 -13.55 -9.01
N THR A 105 -9.43 -13.09 -8.05
CA THR A 105 -10.22 -11.85 -8.17
C THR A 105 -9.45 -10.61 -7.74
N LEU A 106 -8.25 -10.77 -7.15
CA LEU A 106 -7.43 -9.65 -6.69
C LEU A 106 -7.07 -8.70 -7.84
N ALA A 107 -7.31 -7.41 -7.63
CA ALA A 107 -6.98 -6.36 -8.59
C ALA A 107 -6.24 -5.19 -7.92
N VAL A 108 -5.29 -4.59 -8.64
CA VAL A 108 -4.79 -3.27 -8.26
C VAL A 108 -5.79 -2.24 -8.78
N SER A 109 -6.55 -1.63 -7.88
CA SER A 109 -7.64 -0.73 -8.27
C SER A 109 -7.27 0.75 -8.17
N THR A 110 -6.28 1.06 -7.32
CA THR A 110 -5.91 2.44 -7.02
C THR A 110 -4.41 2.58 -6.79
N ILE A 111 -3.79 3.56 -7.43
CA ILE A 111 -2.44 4.02 -7.11
C ILE A 111 -2.53 5.48 -6.66
N LEU A 112 -1.99 5.77 -5.46
CA LEU A 112 -1.96 7.11 -4.90
C LEU A 112 -0.54 7.64 -4.87
N LEU A 113 -0.30 8.75 -5.57
CA LEU A 113 0.98 9.45 -5.51
C LEU A 113 1.08 10.23 -4.19
N THR A 114 2.15 10.02 -3.45
CA THR A 114 2.39 10.60 -2.12
C THR A 114 3.72 11.33 -2.05
N MET A 115 3.84 12.22 -1.06
CA MET A 115 5.05 13.03 -0.83
C MET A 115 5.45 13.88 -2.05
N TYR A 116 4.48 14.19 -2.92
CA TYR A 116 4.71 14.90 -4.18
C TYR A 116 5.16 16.34 -3.91
N ASP A 117 6.21 16.77 -4.62
CA ASP A 117 6.76 18.13 -4.58
C ASP A 117 6.99 18.65 -6.01
N ALA A 118 6.04 19.46 -6.49
CA ALA A 118 6.04 20.07 -7.82
C ALA A 118 7.25 20.99 -8.09
N ARG A 119 8.09 21.28 -7.09
CA ARG A 119 9.35 22.02 -7.29
C ARG A 119 10.48 21.13 -7.78
N THR A 120 10.30 19.81 -7.73
CA THR A 120 11.35 18.84 -8.06
C THR A 120 11.02 18.13 -9.36
N ARG A 121 11.96 18.17 -10.31
CA ARG A 121 11.79 17.47 -11.60
C ARG A 121 11.64 15.96 -11.44
N LEU A 122 12.26 15.40 -10.40
CA LEU A 122 12.17 13.97 -10.09
C LEU A 122 10.74 13.56 -9.73
N ALA A 123 10.04 14.36 -8.92
CA ALA A 123 8.66 14.02 -8.55
C ALA A 123 7.73 14.02 -9.77
N ASP A 124 7.92 14.97 -10.70
CA ASP A 124 7.18 15.01 -11.96
C ASP A 124 7.49 13.81 -12.84
N GLN A 125 8.77 13.45 -13.00
CA GLN A 125 9.19 12.28 -13.78
C GLN A 125 8.56 10.98 -13.25
N VAL A 126 8.64 10.75 -11.93
CA VAL A 126 8.03 9.55 -11.31
C VAL A 126 6.52 9.57 -11.48
N ALA A 127 5.86 10.71 -11.30
CA ALA A 127 4.42 10.82 -11.46
C ALA A 127 3.98 10.55 -12.91
N ASP A 128 4.70 11.08 -13.89
CA ASP A 128 4.40 10.90 -15.31
C ASP A 128 4.64 9.46 -15.76
N GLU A 129 5.69 8.80 -15.27
CA GLU A 129 5.98 7.39 -15.57
C GLU A 129 4.90 6.47 -14.98
N VAL A 130 4.52 6.67 -13.71
CA VAL A 130 3.46 5.91 -13.07
C VAL A 130 2.12 6.12 -13.79
N ARG A 131 1.78 7.37 -14.14
CA ARG A 131 0.55 7.64 -14.91
C ARG A 131 0.59 7.07 -16.32
N GLY A 132 1.73 7.14 -17.00
CA GLY A 132 1.91 6.59 -18.33
C GLY A 132 1.75 5.06 -18.37
N HIS A 133 2.18 4.38 -17.31
CA HIS A 133 2.11 2.92 -17.22
C HIS A 133 0.77 2.40 -16.71
N PHE A 134 0.23 2.98 -15.63
CA PHE A 134 -0.96 2.47 -14.93
C PHE A 134 -2.26 3.20 -15.30
N GLY A 135 -2.18 4.30 -16.06
CA GLY A 135 -3.32 5.01 -16.61
C GLY A 135 -4.37 5.35 -15.56
N ASP A 136 -5.60 4.93 -15.80
CA ASP A 136 -6.77 5.28 -15.00
C ASP A 136 -6.74 4.70 -13.58
N VAL A 137 -5.87 3.72 -13.28
CA VAL A 137 -5.70 3.19 -11.92
C VAL A 137 -5.04 4.23 -11.00
N VAL A 138 -4.27 5.17 -11.55
CA VAL A 138 -3.64 6.25 -10.77
C VAL A 138 -4.67 7.34 -10.45
N LEU A 139 -4.68 7.79 -9.20
CA LEU A 139 -5.49 8.95 -8.82
C LEU A 139 -4.96 10.22 -9.49
N THR A 140 -5.91 11.06 -9.90
CA THR A 140 -5.60 12.41 -10.37
C THR A 140 -5.02 13.22 -9.22
N THR A 141 -5.59 13.03 -8.03
CA THR A 141 -5.15 13.66 -6.79
C THR A 141 -3.80 13.09 -6.32
N SER A 142 -2.86 13.98 -5.96
CA SER A 142 -1.59 13.61 -5.30
C SER A 142 -1.51 14.20 -3.90
N ILE A 143 -0.92 13.46 -2.96
CA ILE A 143 -0.70 13.93 -1.60
C ILE A 143 0.61 14.73 -1.56
N PRO A 144 0.57 16.05 -1.27
CA PRO A 144 1.78 16.86 -1.23
C PRO A 144 2.60 16.54 0.02
N ARG A 145 3.91 16.77 -0.06
CA ARG A 145 4.76 16.80 1.14
C ARG A 145 4.23 17.85 2.12
N SER A 146 3.86 17.43 3.33
CA SER A 146 3.21 18.30 4.32
C SER A 146 3.68 17.99 5.74
N VAL A 147 4.24 18.99 6.42
CA VAL A 147 4.63 18.90 7.83
C VAL A 147 3.42 18.59 8.71
N ARG A 148 2.25 19.16 8.39
CA ARG A 148 1.00 18.93 9.14
C ARG A 148 0.54 17.49 9.10
N VAL A 149 0.71 16.81 7.97
CA VAL A 149 0.42 15.37 7.85
C VAL A 149 1.32 14.56 8.77
N SER A 150 2.60 14.93 8.87
CA SER A 150 3.57 14.25 9.73
C SER A 150 3.38 14.54 11.22
N GLU A 151 2.85 15.72 11.59
CA GLU A 151 2.60 16.10 12.98
C GLU A 151 1.33 15.45 13.57
N ALA A 152 0.26 15.34 12.78
CA ALA A 152 -1.06 14.93 13.27
C ALA A 152 -1.08 13.61 14.07
N PRO A 153 -0.36 12.53 13.66
CA PRO A 153 -0.28 11.29 14.43
C PRO A 153 0.30 11.49 15.85
N GLY A 154 1.23 12.44 16.02
CA GLY A 154 1.81 12.78 17.33
C GLY A 154 0.80 13.36 18.32
N TYR A 155 -0.34 13.86 17.83
CA TYR A 155 -1.47 14.33 18.64
C TYR A 155 -2.61 13.32 18.73
N GLY A 156 -2.43 12.10 18.19
CA GLY A 156 -3.49 11.09 18.12
C GLY A 156 -4.68 11.51 17.25
N GLN A 157 -4.46 12.40 16.28
CA GLN A 157 -5.50 12.93 15.40
C GLN A 157 -5.20 12.60 13.93
N SER A 158 -6.25 12.50 13.12
CA SER A 158 -6.09 12.51 11.66
C SER A 158 -5.69 13.92 11.21
N VAL A 159 -5.00 14.04 10.07
CA VAL A 159 -4.68 15.37 9.51
C VAL A 159 -5.94 16.19 9.19
N VAL A 160 -7.04 15.51 8.84
CA VAL A 160 -8.34 16.14 8.55
C VAL A 160 -8.96 16.76 9.80
N THR A 161 -8.72 16.19 10.99
CA THR A 161 -9.19 16.73 12.26
C THR A 161 -8.21 17.76 12.84
N TYR A 162 -6.91 17.50 12.72
CA TYR A 162 -5.84 18.33 13.28
C TYR A 162 -5.72 19.69 12.56
N ASP A 163 -5.68 19.69 11.23
CA ASP A 163 -5.59 20.91 10.42
C ASP A 163 -6.39 20.75 9.10
N PRO A 164 -7.73 20.86 9.17
CA PRO A 164 -8.62 20.59 8.02
C PRO A 164 -8.35 21.50 6.81
N GLY A 165 -7.81 22.70 7.03
CA GLY A 165 -7.49 23.68 5.99
C GLY A 165 -6.10 23.48 5.37
N SER A 166 -5.29 22.56 5.90
CA SER A 166 -3.98 22.27 5.33
C SER A 166 -4.09 21.65 3.94
N ARG A 167 -3.09 21.93 3.09
CA ARG A 167 -3.01 21.31 1.75
C ARG A 167 -3.01 19.78 1.80
N GLY A 168 -2.40 19.19 2.83
CA GLY A 168 -2.40 17.74 3.02
C GLY A 168 -3.78 17.18 3.38
N ALA A 169 -4.50 17.83 4.30
CA ALA A 169 -5.86 17.43 4.66
C ALA A 169 -6.81 17.50 3.47
N MET A 170 -6.81 18.60 2.73
CA MET A 170 -7.64 18.76 1.54
C MET A 170 -7.31 17.69 0.48
N ALA A 171 -6.02 17.41 0.24
CA ALA A 171 -5.62 16.37 -0.71
C ALA A 171 -6.11 14.96 -0.31
N TYR A 172 -6.10 14.61 0.98
CA TYR A 172 -6.67 13.34 1.43
C TYR A 172 -8.20 13.29 1.28
N VAL A 173 -8.90 14.39 1.51
CA VAL A 173 -10.35 14.48 1.28
C VAL A 173 -10.68 14.33 -0.20
N ASP A 174 -9.90 14.97 -1.08
CA ASP A 174 -10.07 14.86 -2.53
C ASP A 174 -9.76 13.46 -3.04
N ALA A 175 -8.69 12.83 -2.55
CA ALA A 175 -8.35 11.44 -2.87
C ALA A 175 -9.45 10.46 -2.40
N ALA A 176 -9.97 10.65 -1.17
CA ALA A 176 -11.07 9.83 -0.64
C ALA A 176 -12.35 9.99 -1.48
N ARG A 177 -12.65 11.22 -1.94
CA ARG A 177 -13.77 11.47 -2.86
C ARG A 177 -13.58 10.76 -4.19
N GLU A 178 -12.38 10.84 -4.76
CA GLU A 178 -12.06 10.18 -6.03
C GLU A 178 -12.22 8.66 -5.93
N ILE A 179 -11.71 8.05 -4.85
CA ILE A 179 -11.88 6.62 -4.56
C ILE A 179 -13.36 6.26 -4.43
N ALA A 180 -14.14 7.04 -3.66
CA ALA A 180 -15.56 6.76 -3.45
C ALA A 180 -16.38 6.84 -4.76
N VAL A 181 -16.08 7.82 -5.63
CA VAL A 181 -16.72 7.94 -6.94
C VAL A 181 -16.37 6.77 -7.85
N ARG A 182 -15.10 6.34 -7.86
CA ARG A 182 -14.67 5.17 -8.62
C ARG A 182 -15.33 3.90 -8.10
N GLY A 183 -15.31 3.66 -6.79
CA GLY A 183 -15.93 2.47 -6.19
C GLY A 183 -17.45 2.38 -6.41
N ALA A 184 -18.13 3.52 -6.58
CA ALA A 184 -19.55 3.55 -6.96
C ALA A 184 -19.79 3.24 -8.46
N ALA A 185 -18.75 3.29 -9.29
CA ALA A 185 -18.82 3.16 -10.75
C ALA A 185 -18.28 1.82 -11.30
N VAL A 186 -17.74 0.92 -10.47
CA VAL A 186 -16.94 -0.22 -10.95
C VAL A 186 -17.77 -1.47 -11.22
N ASP A 187 -18.00 -1.74 -12.51
CA ASP A 187 -17.64 -3.02 -13.13
C ASP A 187 -16.11 -2.98 -13.41
N ALA A 188 -15.31 -3.87 -12.83
CA ALA A 188 -13.84 -3.77 -12.82
C ALA A 188 -13.17 -4.07 -14.18
N VAL A 189 -12.23 -3.21 -14.59
CA VAL A 189 -11.34 -3.43 -15.73
C VAL A 189 -10.18 -4.33 -15.31
N PRO A 190 -9.96 -5.49 -15.95
CA PRO A 190 -8.77 -6.30 -15.71
C PRO A 190 -7.53 -5.56 -16.20
N VAL A 191 -6.53 -5.38 -15.33
CA VAL A 191 -5.20 -4.95 -15.75
C VAL A 191 -4.51 -6.14 -16.42
N GLU A 192 -4.45 -6.14 -17.75
CA GLU A 192 -3.49 -6.97 -18.46
C GLU A 192 -2.13 -6.26 -18.45
N ALA A 193 -1.15 -6.85 -17.77
CA ALA A 193 0.23 -6.46 -17.94
C ALA A 193 0.63 -6.76 -19.39
N GLY A 194 0.87 -5.70 -20.18
CA GLY A 194 1.44 -5.84 -21.52
C GLY A 194 2.75 -6.63 -21.49
N PRO A 195 3.14 -7.29 -22.61
CA PRO A 195 4.32 -8.13 -22.66
C PRO A 195 5.54 -7.33 -22.20
N GLY A 196 6.18 -7.80 -21.12
CA GLY A 196 7.23 -7.09 -20.42
C GLY A 196 8.38 -6.68 -21.33
N GLU A 197 8.47 -5.39 -21.60
CA GLU A 197 9.75 -4.76 -21.89
C GLU A 197 10.28 -4.25 -20.56
N ALA A 198 11.31 -4.92 -20.03
CA ALA A 198 11.96 -4.57 -18.78
C ALA A 198 12.23 -3.06 -18.76
N ALA A 199 11.73 -2.36 -17.74
CA ALA A 199 11.98 -0.95 -17.60
C ALA A 199 13.50 -0.69 -17.61
N ARG A 200 13.91 0.40 -18.24
CA ARG A 200 15.31 0.77 -18.43
C ARG A 200 15.52 2.18 -17.90
N VAL A 201 16.55 2.37 -17.10
CA VAL A 201 17.03 3.71 -16.71
C VAL A 201 18.32 3.95 -17.50
N ASP A 202 18.37 5.02 -18.29
CA ASP A 202 19.53 5.39 -19.14
C ASP A 202 20.09 4.24 -20.02
N GLY A 203 19.21 3.37 -20.52
CA GLY A 203 19.57 2.25 -21.39
C GLY A 203 20.10 1.00 -20.68
N VAL A 204 20.12 0.98 -19.35
CA VAL A 204 20.54 -0.17 -18.55
C VAL A 204 19.29 -0.97 -18.11
N PRO A 205 19.23 -2.30 -18.36
CA PRO A 205 18.16 -3.14 -17.83
C PRO A 205 18.19 -3.13 -16.30
N ILE A 206 17.03 -3.02 -15.64
CA ILE A 206 16.91 -3.00 -14.17
C ILE A 206 17.60 -4.21 -13.53
N ASP A 207 17.62 -5.34 -14.24
CA ASP A 207 18.19 -6.63 -13.83
C ASP A 207 19.74 -6.64 -13.78
N ALA A 208 20.41 -5.57 -14.24
CA ALA A 208 21.85 -5.55 -14.48
C ALA A 208 22.64 -4.55 -13.62
N VAL A 209 22.03 -3.90 -12.61
CA VAL A 209 22.80 -3.08 -11.66
C VAL A 209 23.55 -4.03 -10.70
N PRO A 210 24.90 -4.05 -10.68
CA PRO A 210 25.62 -4.96 -9.81
C PRO A 210 25.30 -4.63 -8.35
N VAL A 211 24.84 -5.65 -7.62
CA VAL A 211 24.70 -5.63 -6.16
C VAL A 211 26.05 -5.23 -5.58
N VAL A 212 26.18 -3.99 -5.12
CA VAL A 212 27.34 -3.57 -4.34
C VAL A 212 27.30 -4.39 -3.05
N PRO A 213 28.35 -5.14 -2.69
CA PRO A 213 28.36 -5.90 -1.45
C PRO A 213 28.21 -4.92 -0.29
N THR A 214 27.17 -5.11 0.52
CA THR A 214 27.04 -4.42 1.81
C THR A 214 28.31 -4.66 2.61
N ALA A 215 29.00 -3.60 2.99
CA ALA A 215 30.17 -3.65 3.84
C ALA A 215 29.87 -4.51 5.08
N GLY A 216 30.78 -5.46 5.35
CA GLY A 216 30.67 -6.38 6.47
C GLY A 216 30.66 -5.66 7.83
N PRO A 217 30.39 -6.41 8.92
CA PRO A 217 30.26 -5.85 10.26
C PRO A 217 31.51 -5.08 10.67
N VAL A 218 31.29 -3.89 11.25
CA VAL A 218 32.31 -3.07 11.91
C VAL A 218 32.97 -3.91 13.02
N PRO A 219 34.31 -3.96 13.11
CA PRO A 219 34.98 -4.70 14.17
C PRO A 219 34.65 -4.09 15.53
N THR A 220 34.16 -4.90 16.45
CA THR A 220 34.17 -4.57 17.87
C THR A 220 35.60 -4.72 18.37
N ASP A 221 36.33 -3.61 18.48
CA ASP A 221 37.59 -3.59 19.23
C ASP A 221 37.26 -3.87 20.69
N GLY A 222 37.70 -5.04 21.13
CA GLY A 222 37.67 -5.44 22.51
C GLY A 222 38.74 -4.69 23.31
N GLN A 223 38.32 -4.38 24.53
CA GLN A 223 39.14 -4.51 25.75
C GLN A 223 40.09 -3.35 26.07
N PRO A 224 40.40 -3.18 27.36
CA PRO A 224 41.18 -4.14 28.15
C PRO A 224 40.37 -5.16 28.97
#